data_AF-A0A7S2W2Y9-F1
#
_entry.id   AF-A0A7S2W2Y9-F1
#
_cell.length_a   1.000
_cell.length_b   1.000
_cell.length_c   1.000
_cell.angle_alpha   90.00
_cell.angle_beta   90.00
_cell.angle_gamma   90.00
#
_symmetry.space_group_name_H-M   'P 1'
#
loop_
_entity.id
_entity.type
_entity.pdbx_description
1 polymer ?
#
loop_
_entity_poly.entity_id
_entity_poly.type
_entity_poly.pdbx_seq_one_letter_code
_entity_poly.pdbx_strand_id
1 'polypeptide(L)'
;IFCLNSLSNILESSSSNVARQTLLDLRLRHEIEGNTTTENISALVWLARWTVSQTDSYRDALMMGNFGDKAPGNQHQSRDLEKHEEEYLVTAGNGFILLACLMRSDATSDQGKDVLTRENDITTQIRNTLLAEIPSINGNSAQSFMIKTLKAFCNFYHYSVGDLSVAIVTPVLKLINHLQSLETEISVID
;
A
#
# COMPACT_ATOMS: atom_id res chain seq x y z
N ILE A 1 -11.60 -7.64 0.32
CA ILE A 1 -10.60 -8.34 -0.53
C ILE A 1 -11.03 -8.39 -2.01
N PHE A 2 -12.15 -9.02 -2.39
CA PHE A 2 -12.58 -9.12 -3.80
C PHE A 2 -12.57 -7.77 -4.57
N CYS A 3 -13.14 -6.72 -3.97
CA CYS A 3 -13.16 -5.40 -4.60
C CYS A 3 -11.76 -4.80 -4.77
N LEU A 4 -10.86 -5.00 -3.79
CA LEU A 4 -9.48 -4.53 -3.87
C LEU A 4 -8.74 -5.20 -5.03
N ASN A 5 -8.89 -6.52 -5.17
CA ASN A 5 -8.25 -7.28 -6.24
C ASN A 5 -8.81 -6.88 -7.62
N SER A 6 -10.13 -6.68 -7.70
CA SER A 6 -10.77 -6.20 -8.94
C SER A 6 -10.23 -4.83 -9.35
N LEU A 7 -10.08 -3.90 -8.40
CA LEU A 7 -9.52 -2.58 -8.64
C LEU A 7 -8.04 -2.66 -9.04
N SER A 8 -7.24 -3.47 -8.35
CA SER A 8 -5.82 -3.69 -8.71
C SER A 8 -5.68 -4.22 -10.13
N ASN A 9 -6.52 -5.19 -10.53
CA ASN A 9 -6.51 -5.72 -11.89
C ASN A 9 -6.89 -4.67 -12.94
N ILE A 10 -7.82 -3.75 -12.62
CA ILE A 10 -8.17 -2.64 -13.52
C ILE A 10 -6.97 -1.70 -13.69
N LEU A 11 -6.23 -1.41 -12.62
CA LEU A 11 -5.02 -0.58 -12.66
C LEU A 11 -3.85 -1.24 -13.38
N GLU A 12 -3.85 -2.56 -13.53
CA GLU A 12 -2.86 -3.26 -14.36
C GLU A 12 -3.28 -3.36 -15.85
N SER A 13 -4.47 -2.89 -16.19
CA SER A 13 -4.97 -2.88 -17.56
C SER A 13 -4.61 -1.60 -18.32
N SER A 14 -4.84 -1.60 -19.63
CA SER A 14 -4.70 -0.43 -20.51
C SER A 14 -5.58 0.78 -20.12
N SER A 15 -6.49 0.63 -19.15
CA SER A 15 -7.35 1.69 -18.62
C SER A 15 -6.83 2.35 -17.34
N SER A 16 -5.62 2.00 -16.88
CA SER A 16 -5.00 2.48 -15.64
C SER A 16 -5.10 4.00 -15.46
N ASN A 17 -4.70 4.79 -16.46
CA ASN A 17 -4.71 6.26 -16.35
C ASN A 17 -6.10 6.86 -16.09
N VAL A 18 -7.14 6.30 -16.71
CA VAL A 18 -8.53 6.76 -16.50
C VAL A 18 -9.00 6.38 -15.10
N ALA A 19 -8.68 5.17 -14.65
CA ALA A 19 -9.02 4.71 -13.30
C ALA A 19 -8.31 5.54 -12.21
N ARG A 20 -7.03 5.83 -12.40
CA ARG A 20 -6.22 6.68 -11.50
C ARG A 20 -6.78 8.10 -11.40
N GLN A 21 -7.06 8.74 -12.54
CA GLN A 21 -7.69 10.06 -12.57
C GLN A 21 -9.07 10.03 -11.89
N THR A 22 -9.88 9.02 -12.20
CA THR A 22 -11.23 8.88 -11.61
C THR A 22 -11.16 8.77 -10.09
N LEU A 23 -10.24 7.95 -9.55
CA LEU A 23 -10.07 7.80 -8.11
C LEU A 23 -9.53 9.07 -7.43
N LEU A 24 -8.66 9.80 -8.11
CA LEU A 24 -8.15 11.09 -7.63
C LEU A 24 -9.28 12.13 -7.49
N ASP A 25 -10.17 12.18 -8.47
CA ASP A 25 -11.29 13.14 -8.52
C ASP A 25 -12.49 12.72 -7.67
N LEU A 26 -12.65 11.42 -7.40
CA LEU A 26 -13.79 10.88 -6.68
C LEU A 26 -13.84 11.39 -5.23
N ARG A 27 -15.00 11.94 -4.86
CA ARG A 27 -15.32 12.36 -3.50
C ARG A 27 -16.39 11.45 -2.90
N LEU A 28 -16.14 10.98 -1.69
CA LEU A 28 -17.03 10.13 -0.93
C LEU A 28 -17.70 10.96 0.17
N ARG A 29 -18.95 10.63 0.49
CA ARG A 29 -19.60 11.16 1.68
C ARG A 29 -19.08 10.42 2.89
N HIS A 30 -18.53 11.17 3.84
CA HIS A 30 -18.03 10.63 5.10
C HIS A 30 -18.87 11.20 6.24
N GLU A 31 -19.47 10.31 7.01
CA GLU A 31 -20.14 10.65 8.26
C GLU A 31 -19.10 10.56 9.38
N ILE A 32 -18.91 11.67 10.09
CA ILE A 32 -18.03 11.72 11.26
C ILE A 32 -18.86 11.20 12.44
N GLU A 33 -18.42 10.11 13.07
CA GLU A 33 -19.10 9.56 14.25
C GLU A 33 -19.35 10.63 15.30
N GLY A 34 -20.62 10.83 15.68
CA GLY A 34 -21.04 11.80 16.68
C GLY A 34 -21.36 13.21 16.15
N ASN A 35 -21.25 13.46 14.85
CA ASN A 35 -21.60 14.75 14.23
C ASN A 35 -22.54 14.55 13.04
N THR A 36 -23.61 15.35 12.93
CA THR A 36 -24.58 15.26 11.82
C THR A 36 -24.08 15.93 10.53
N THR A 37 -22.89 16.53 10.54
CA THR A 37 -22.29 17.14 9.36
C THR A 37 -21.60 16.09 8.50
N THR A 38 -22.10 15.91 7.28
CA THR A 38 -21.45 15.08 6.25
C THR A 38 -20.33 15.87 5.60
N GLU A 39 -19.10 15.37 5.62
CA GLU A 39 -17.97 15.94 4.88
C GLU A 39 -17.71 15.13 3.61
N ASN A 40 -17.25 15.81 2.55
CA ASN A 40 -16.77 15.14 1.34
C ASN A 40 -15.28 14.85 1.48
N ILE A 41 -14.90 13.58 1.55
CA ILE A 41 -13.51 13.14 1.61
C ILE A 41 -13.03 12.67 0.22
N SER A 42 -11.75 12.83 -0.10
CA SER A 42 -11.18 12.17 -1.28
C SER A 42 -11.27 10.66 -1.12
N ALA A 43 -11.64 9.95 -2.19
CA ALA A 43 -11.65 8.50 -2.21
C ALA A 43 -10.26 7.91 -1.92
N LEU A 44 -9.18 8.54 -2.41
CA LEU A 44 -7.81 8.13 -2.13
C LEU A 44 -7.46 8.29 -0.66
N VAL A 45 -7.81 9.44 -0.06
CA VAL A 45 -7.57 9.69 1.37
C VAL A 45 -8.34 8.69 2.22
N TRP A 46 -9.62 8.47 1.92
CA TRP A 46 -10.43 7.50 2.63
C TRP A 46 -9.86 6.08 2.51
N LEU A 47 -9.46 5.67 1.31
CA LEU A 47 -8.89 4.34 1.05
C LEU A 47 -7.56 4.15 1.78
N ALA A 48 -6.69 5.17 1.79
CA ALA A 48 -5.43 5.14 2.51
C ALA A 48 -5.67 4.98 4.02
N ARG A 49 -6.51 5.82 4.62
CA ARG A 49 -6.86 5.75 6.04
C ARG A 49 -7.49 4.43 6.42
N TRP A 50 -8.44 3.94 5.62
CA TRP A 50 -9.08 2.66 5.83
C TRP A 50 -8.09 1.50 5.75
N THR A 51 -7.16 1.52 4.78
CA THR A 51 -6.11 0.50 4.65
C THR A 51 -5.17 0.52 5.85
N VAL A 52 -4.77 1.71 6.30
CA VAL A 52 -3.92 1.89 7.49
C VAL A 52 -4.61 1.40 8.76
N SER A 53 -5.92 1.63 8.92
CA SER A 53 -6.64 1.16 10.12
C SER A 53 -6.73 -0.37 10.20
N GLN A 54 -6.60 -1.08 9.08
CA GLN A 54 -6.48 -2.55 9.08
C GLN A 54 -5.16 -3.04 9.70
N THR A 55 -4.26 -2.14 10.10
CA THR A 55 -3.00 -2.50 10.78
C THR A 55 -3.05 -2.31 12.29
N ASP A 56 -4.10 -1.70 12.84
CA ASP A 56 -4.10 -1.13 14.20
C ASP A 56 -3.73 -2.14 15.29
N SER A 57 -4.23 -3.37 15.21
CA SER A 57 -4.00 -4.40 16.24
C SER A 57 -2.56 -4.93 16.27
N TYR A 58 -1.86 -4.90 15.13
CA TYR A 58 -0.52 -5.47 14.98
C TYR A 58 0.55 -4.46 14.58
N ARG A 59 0.21 -3.17 14.45
CA ARG A 59 1.08 -2.12 13.93
C ARG A 59 2.41 -2.01 14.67
N ASP A 60 2.38 -2.08 16.00
CA ASP A 60 3.59 -1.94 16.81
C ASP A 60 4.56 -3.11 16.55
N ALA A 61 4.05 -4.33 16.51
CA ALA A 61 4.84 -5.51 16.20
C ALA A 61 5.40 -5.48 14.77
N LEU A 62 4.65 -4.91 13.82
CA LEU A 62 5.11 -4.65 12.45
C LEU A 62 6.28 -3.69 12.39
N MET A 63 6.18 -2.56 13.10
CA MET A 63 7.21 -1.53 13.07
C MET A 63 8.48 -1.95 13.80
N MET A 64 8.35 -2.75 14.86
CA MET A 64 9.48 -3.34 15.59
C MET A 64 10.18 -4.46 14.82
N GLY A 65 9.60 -4.96 13.71
CA GLY A 65 10.19 -6.05 12.92
C GLY A 65 10.06 -7.43 13.58
N ASN A 66 9.12 -7.60 14.52
CA ASN A 66 8.96 -8.85 15.27
C ASN A 66 8.11 -9.91 14.51
N PHE A 67 7.67 -9.60 13.28
CA PHE A 67 6.85 -10.49 12.46
C PHE A 67 7.66 -11.38 11.52
N GLY A 68 7.55 -12.69 11.72
CA GLY A 68 7.99 -13.71 10.74
C GLY A 68 9.49 -13.99 10.70
N ASP A 69 10.33 -13.23 11.40
CA ASP A 69 11.76 -13.51 11.55
C ASP A 69 12.00 -14.50 12.69
N LYS A 70 12.05 -15.79 12.36
CA LYS A 70 12.74 -16.80 13.18
C LYS A 70 14.23 -16.76 12.89
N ALA A 71 14.87 -15.59 13.02
CA ALA A 71 16.31 -15.50 12.90
C ALA A 71 16.96 -16.24 14.09
N PRO A 72 17.90 -17.19 13.87
CA PRO A 72 18.54 -17.93 14.95
C PRO A 72 19.56 -17.01 15.64
N GLY A 73 19.11 -16.22 16.63
CA GLY A 73 20.04 -15.45 17.46
C GLY A 73 19.52 -14.18 18.14
N ASN A 74 18.36 -13.64 17.78
CA ASN A 74 17.85 -12.42 18.42
C ASN A 74 16.77 -12.72 19.45
N GLN A 75 17.03 -12.36 20.71
CA GLN A 75 16.13 -12.48 21.86
C GLN A 75 14.95 -11.48 21.86
N HIS A 76 14.63 -10.87 20.71
CA HIS A 76 13.37 -10.15 20.58
C HIS A 76 12.28 -11.18 20.28
N GLN A 77 11.34 -11.31 21.21
CA GLN A 77 10.23 -12.25 21.11
C GLN A 77 9.50 -12.05 19.79
N SER A 78 9.73 -12.97 18.84
CA SER A 78 8.91 -13.06 17.64
C SER A 78 7.48 -13.29 18.09
N ARG A 79 6.58 -12.42 17.65
CA ARG A 79 5.15 -12.49 17.96
C ARG A 79 4.46 -13.12 16.76
N ASP A 80 3.77 -14.23 16.99
CA ASP A 80 2.84 -14.79 16.02
C ASP A 80 1.57 -13.92 15.96
N LEU A 81 0.95 -13.84 14.77
CA LEU A 81 -0.33 -13.16 14.61
C LEU A 81 -1.39 -13.91 15.43
N GLU A 82 -2.24 -13.16 16.12
CA GLU A 82 -3.47 -13.74 16.63
C GLU A 82 -4.41 -14.03 15.46
N LYS A 83 -5.27 -15.05 15.59
CA LYS A 83 -6.13 -15.53 14.49
C LYS A 83 -6.96 -14.41 13.82
N HIS A 84 -7.40 -13.42 14.59
CA HIS A 84 -8.17 -12.30 14.07
C HIS A 84 -7.29 -11.27 13.31
N GLU A 85 -6.00 -11.20 13.63
CA GLU A 85 -5.04 -10.32 12.95
C GLU A 85 -4.62 -10.85 11.59
N GLU A 86 -4.76 -12.16 11.33
CA GLU A 86 -4.52 -12.76 10.02
C GLU A 86 -5.45 -12.16 8.95
N GLU A 87 -6.74 -12.05 9.24
CA GLU A 87 -7.72 -11.46 8.32
C GLU A 87 -7.44 -9.98 8.06
N TYR A 88 -7.04 -9.25 9.10
CA TYR A 88 -6.63 -7.85 9.00
C TYR A 88 -5.34 -7.69 8.20
N LEU A 89 -4.35 -8.56 8.37
CA LEU A 89 -3.12 -8.56 7.58
C LEU A 89 -3.40 -8.84 6.10
N VAL A 90 -4.25 -9.84 5.80
CA VAL A 90 -4.63 -10.12 4.41
C VAL A 90 -5.35 -8.92 3.80
N THR A 91 -6.25 -8.29 4.55
CA THR A 91 -7.01 -7.12 4.07
C THR A 91 -6.08 -5.92 3.85
N ALA A 92 -5.22 -5.60 4.82
CA ALA A 92 -4.23 -4.54 4.73
C ALA A 92 -3.26 -4.78 3.57
N GLY A 93 -2.74 -6.00 3.41
CA GLY A 93 -1.83 -6.36 2.33
C GLY A 93 -2.45 -6.13 0.95
N ASN A 94 -3.69 -6.57 0.72
CA ASN A 94 -4.40 -6.29 -0.54
C ASN A 94 -4.67 -4.78 -0.72
N GLY A 95 -4.94 -4.05 0.35
CA GLY A 95 -5.07 -2.60 0.32
C GLY A 95 -3.76 -1.91 -0.09
N PHE A 96 -2.64 -2.29 0.52
CA PHE A 96 -1.33 -1.73 0.17
C PHE A 96 -0.83 -2.13 -1.21
N ILE A 97 -1.22 -3.31 -1.73
CA ILE A 97 -1.00 -3.65 -3.15
C ILE A 97 -1.73 -2.64 -4.05
N LEU A 98 -3.02 -2.40 -3.79
CA LEU A 98 -3.82 -1.44 -4.55
C LEU A 98 -3.20 -0.02 -4.50
N LEU A 99 -2.84 0.45 -3.30
CA LEU A 99 -2.21 1.76 -3.11
C LEU A 99 -0.88 1.87 -3.87
N ALA A 100 -0.05 0.84 -3.79
CA ALA A 100 1.23 0.82 -4.51
C ALA A 100 1.03 0.76 -6.03
N CYS A 101 0.00 0.05 -6.53
CA CYS A 101 -0.37 0.10 -7.95
C CYS A 101 -0.79 1.52 -8.40
N LEU A 102 -1.54 2.26 -7.57
CA LEU A 102 -1.93 3.63 -7.88
C LEU A 102 -0.73 4.60 -7.98
N MET A 103 0.33 4.33 -7.22
CA MET A 103 1.56 5.14 -7.19
C MET A 103 2.51 4.89 -8.37
N ARG A 104 2.27 3.83 -9.16
CA ARG A 104 3.10 3.52 -10.34
C ARG A 104 2.84 4.54 -11.45
N SER A 105 3.91 4.89 -12.17
CA SER A 105 3.78 5.62 -13.42
C SER A 105 3.67 4.61 -14.57
N ASP A 106 2.69 4.80 -15.45
CA ASP A 106 2.52 4.01 -16.67
C ASP A 106 2.98 4.81 -17.91
N ALA A 107 3.67 5.93 -17.70
CA ALA A 107 4.25 6.73 -18.78
C ALA A 107 5.35 5.94 -19.50
N THR A 108 5.15 5.71 -20.79
CA THR A 108 6.18 5.12 -21.67
C THR A 108 6.82 6.21 -22.52
N SER A 109 8.13 6.12 -22.75
CA SER A 109 8.91 7.11 -23.52
C SER A 109 8.39 7.35 -24.94
N ASP A 110 7.54 6.45 -25.45
CA ASP A 110 6.92 6.53 -26.77
C ASP A 110 5.68 7.46 -26.79
N GLN A 111 5.25 7.97 -25.64
CA GLN A 111 4.13 8.91 -25.54
C GLN A 111 4.58 10.35 -25.81
N GLY A 112 3.67 11.15 -26.38
CA GLY A 112 3.92 12.57 -26.61
C GLY A 112 4.21 13.33 -25.31
N LYS A 113 5.07 14.36 -25.39
CA LYS A 113 5.55 15.14 -24.23
C LYS A 113 4.43 15.66 -23.31
N ASP A 114 3.29 16.05 -23.87
CA ASP A 114 2.15 16.55 -23.10
C ASP A 114 1.47 15.43 -22.28
N VAL A 115 1.41 14.22 -22.84
CA VAL A 115 0.86 13.04 -22.15
C VAL A 115 1.78 12.63 -21.00
N LEU A 116 3.10 12.65 -21.23
CA LEU A 116 4.11 12.37 -20.20
C LEU A 116 4.02 13.36 -19.04
N THR A 117 3.90 14.66 -19.33
CA THR A 117 3.79 15.70 -18.29
C THR A 117 2.54 15.47 -17.44
N ARG A 118 1.39 15.24 -18.07
CA ARG A 118 0.13 15.02 -17.35
C ARG A 118 0.16 13.75 -16.51
N GLU A 119 0.73 12.67 -17.03
CA GLU A 119 0.86 11.41 -16.28
C GLU A 119 1.73 11.61 -15.05
N ASN A 120 2.87 12.30 -15.18
CA ASN A 120 3.76 12.62 -14.08
C ASN A 120 3.06 13.48 -13.01
N ASP A 121 2.24 14.45 -13.42
CA ASP A 121 1.48 15.28 -12.50
C ASP A 121 0.46 14.45 -11.70
N ILE A 122 -0.28 13.56 -12.37
CA ILE A 122 -1.23 12.64 -11.71
C ILE A 122 -0.50 11.72 -10.75
N THR A 123 0.62 11.14 -11.19
CA THR A 123 1.46 10.26 -10.36
C THR A 123 1.95 10.98 -9.11
N THR A 124 2.45 12.19 -9.26
CA THR A 124 2.96 13.00 -8.15
C THR A 124 1.83 13.35 -7.17
N GLN A 125 0.67 13.76 -7.67
CA GLN A 125 -0.49 14.06 -6.82
C GLN A 125 -0.98 12.84 -6.04
N ILE A 126 -1.06 11.67 -6.68
CA ILE A 126 -1.44 10.43 -6.01
C ILE A 126 -0.42 10.06 -4.94
N ARG A 127 0.88 10.07 -5.27
CA ARG A 127 1.95 9.74 -4.31
C ARG A 127 1.89 10.65 -3.09
N ASN A 128 1.80 11.97 -3.30
CA ASN A 128 1.74 12.93 -2.20
C ASN A 128 0.49 12.73 -1.34
N THR A 129 -0.66 12.50 -1.96
CA THR A 129 -1.93 12.26 -1.26
C THR A 129 -1.87 10.99 -0.41
N LEU A 130 -1.34 9.90 -0.95
CA LEU A 130 -1.28 8.62 -0.25
C LEU A 130 -0.23 8.63 0.87
N LEU A 131 0.98 9.13 0.59
CA LEU A 131 2.06 9.15 1.57
C LEU A 131 1.76 10.07 2.76
N ALA A 132 0.98 11.14 2.57
CA ALA A 132 0.54 12.01 3.66
C ALA A 132 -0.39 11.31 4.66
N GLU A 133 -1.07 10.25 4.24
CA GLU A 133 -2.05 9.51 5.06
C GLU A 133 -1.47 8.22 5.65
N ILE A 134 -0.25 7.85 5.27
CA ILE A 134 0.43 6.65 5.77
C ILE A 134 1.37 7.03 6.92
N PRO A 135 1.34 6.30 8.05
CA PRO A 135 2.15 6.66 9.22
C PRO A 135 3.65 6.63 8.92
N SER A 136 4.35 7.68 9.34
CA SER A 136 5.80 7.71 9.47
C SER A 136 6.18 7.56 10.94
N ILE A 137 6.57 6.35 11.36
CA ILE A 137 6.72 5.96 12.77
C ILE A 137 8.18 5.62 13.08
N ASN A 138 8.72 6.16 14.18
CA ASN A 138 10.06 5.84 14.69
C ASN A 138 11.19 6.07 13.65
N GLY A 139 11.11 7.17 12.90
CA GLY A 139 12.09 7.48 11.85
C GLY A 139 11.96 6.65 10.57
N ASN A 140 10.95 5.77 10.48
CA ASN A 140 10.60 5.08 9.23
C ASN A 140 9.70 5.96 8.37
N SER A 141 9.99 5.99 7.08
CA SER A 141 9.14 6.62 6.06
C SER A 141 7.79 5.92 5.93
N ALA A 142 6.80 6.62 5.35
CA ALA A 142 5.55 6.02 4.92
C ALA A 142 5.78 4.85 3.95
N GLN A 143 6.77 4.94 3.05
CA GLN A 143 7.15 3.83 2.17
C GLN A 143 7.65 2.61 2.96
N SER A 144 8.49 2.81 3.98
CA SER A 144 8.97 1.73 4.85
C SER A 144 7.82 1.03 5.57
N PHE A 145 6.80 1.77 6.00
CA PHE A 145 5.57 1.19 6.55
C PHE A 145 4.86 0.27 5.55
N MET A 146 4.66 0.73 4.32
CA MET A 146 4.05 -0.07 3.25
C MET A 146 4.87 -1.33 2.97
N ILE A 147 6.19 -1.18 2.82
CA ILE A 147 7.12 -2.28 2.52
C ILE A 147 7.09 -3.32 3.64
N LYS A 148 7.14 -2.90 4.92
CA LYS A 148 7.06 -3.80 6.06
C LYS A 148 5.73 -4.57 6.07
N THR A 149 4.61 -3.88 5.79
CA THR A 149 3.30 -4.53 5.71
C THR A 149 3.25 -5.58 4.60
N LEU A 150 3.74 -5.25 3.40
CA LEU A 150 3.78 -6.18 2.26
C LEU A 150 4.73 -7.36 2.51
N LYS A 151 5.84 -7.15 3.22
CA LYS A 151 6.73 -8.25 3.65
C LYS A 151 6.04 -9.18 4.65
N ALA A 152 5.35 -8.63 5.65
CA ALA A 152 4.56 -9.43 6.59
C ALA A 152 3.46 -10.24 5.86
N PHE A 153 2.79 -9.62 4.89
CA PHE A 153 1.82 -10.28 4.03
C PHE A 153 2.44 -11.43 3.22
N CYS A 154 3.59 -11.21 2.57
CA CYS A 154 4.31 -12.27 1.85
C CYS A 154 4.71 -13.43 2.78
N ASN A 155 5.25 -13.11 3.96
CA ASN A 155 5.64 -14.10 4.95
C ASN A 155 4.43 -14.95 5.39
N PHE A 156 3.29 -14.30 5.68
CA PHE A 156 2.05 -15.01 6.00
C PHE A 156 1.64 -15.98 4.90
N TYR A 157 1.62 -15.56 3.63
CA TYR A 157 1.27 -16.46 2.52
C TYR A 157 2.26 -17.61 2.36
N HIS A 158 3.55 -17.34 2.52
CA HIS A 158 4.58 -18.36 2.45
C HIS A 158 4.41 -19.42 3.54
N TYR A 159 4.15 -19.01 4.78
CA TYR A 159 3.93 -19.93 5.90
C TYR A 159 2.58 -20.67 5.82
N SER A 160 1.51 -19.99 5.39
CA SER A 160 0.16 -20.55 5.40
C SER A 160 -0.13 -21.48 4.21
N VAL A 161 0.45 -21.22 3.04
CA VAL A 161 0.12 -21.93 1.79
C VAL A 161 1.35 -22.57 1.11
N GLY A 162 2.55 -22.39 1.67
CA GLY A 162 3.77 -23.04 1.18
C GLY A 162 4.09 -22.69 -0.28
N ASP A 163 4.45 -23.68 -1.08
CA ASP A 163 4.89 -23.50 -2.47
C ASP A 163 3.81 -22.89 -3.40
N LEU A 164 2.53 -23.00 -3.05
CA LEU A 164 1.45 -22.37 -3.81
C LEU A 164 1.42 -20.84 -3.63
N SER A 165 2.10 -20.30 -2.62
CA SER A 165 2.20 -18.86 -2.37
C SER A 165 2.97 -18.11 -3.45
N VAL A 166 3.79 -18.79 -4.27
CA VAL A 166 4.68 -18.17 -5.27
C VAL A 166 3.91 -17.27 -6.25
N ALA A 167 2.70 -17.67 -6.64
CA ALA A 167 1.84 -16.89 -7.54
C ALA A 167 1.41 -15.53 -6.95
N ILE A 168 1.35 -15.42 -5.61
CA ILE A 168 0.96 -14.21 -4.89
C ILE A 168 2.22 -13.44 -4.45
N VAL A 169 3.21 -14.13 -3.89
CA VAL A 169 4.43 -13.53 -3.34
C VAL A 169 5.28 -12.90 -4.44
N THR A 170 5.43 -13.54 -5.60
CA THR A 170 6.35 -13.06 -6.65
C THR A 170 5.95 -11.68 -7.20
N PRO A 171 4.67 -11.42 -7.57
CA PRO A 171 4.23 -10.08 -7.96
C PRO A 171 4.41 -9.03 -6.85
N VAL A 172 4.10 -9.40 -5.60
CA VAL A 172 4.21 -8.47 -4.45
C VAL A 172 5.66 -8.10 -4.15
N LEU A 173 6.61 -9.04 -4.29
CA LEU A 173 8.04 -8.74 -4.16
C LEU A 173 8.52 -7.75 -5.24
N LYS A 174 8.02 -7.85 -6.47
CA LYS A 174 8.32 -6.87 -7.53
C LYS A 174 7.80 -5.48 -7.15
N LEU A 175 6.61 -5.41 -6.56
CA LEU A 175 6.01 -4.16 -6.09
C LEU A 175 6.81 -3.55 -4.92
N ILE A 176 7.27 -4.38 -3.99
CA ILE A 176 8.17 -3.95 -2.90
C ILE A 176 9.46 -3.34 -3.48
N ASN A 177 10.10 -3.98 -4.45
CA ASN A 177 11.31 -3.46 -5.08
C ASN A 177 11.06 -2.10 -5.76
N HIS A 178 9.90 -1.91 -6.38
CA HIS A 178 9.52 -0.63 -6.96
C HIS A 178 9.33 0.46 -5.89
N LEU A 179 8.68 0.14 -4.76
CA LEU A 179 8.54 1.10 -3.65
C LEU A 179 9.90 1.50 -3.07
N GLN A 180 10.86 0.57 -3.01
CA GLN A 180 12.22 0.84 -2.56
C GLN A 180 13.00 1.75 -3.52
N SER A 181 12.81 1.62 -4.83
CA SER A 181 13.44 2.53 -5.79
C SER A 181 12.91 3.96 -5.64
N LEU A 182 11.61 4.13 -5.35
CA LEU A 182 11.01 5.44 -5.09
C LEU A 182 11.56 6.11 -3.83
N GLU A 183 11.83 5.34 -2.77
CA GLU A 183 12.45 5.86 -1.54
C GLU A 183 13.88 6.37 -1.80
N THR A 184 14.61 5.72 -2.70
CA THR A 184 15.97 6.11 -3.09
C THR A 184 15.96 7.38 -3.93
N GLU A 185 14.99 7.55 -4.85
CA GLU A 185 14.86 8.75 -5.68
C GLU A 185 14.59 10.02 -4.85
N ILE A 186 13.82 9.92 -3.77
CA ILE A 186 13.51 11.04 -2.88
C ILE A 186 14.73 11.41 -2.03
N SER A 187 15.52 10.43 -1.59
CA SER A 187 16.69 10.65 -0.72
C SER A 187 17.90 11.27 -1.42
N VAL A 188 17.89 11.41 -2.74
CA VAL A 188 18.98 11.99 -3.55
C VAL A 188 18.74 13.48 -3.86
N ILE A 189 17.56 14.01 -3.52
CA ILE A 189 17.17 15.40 -3.82
C ILE A 189 17.36 16.35 -2.61
N ASP A 190 17.68 15.80 -1.43
CA ASP A 190 18.08 16.56 -0.22
C ASP A 190 19.62 16.60 -0.05
#